data_AF-L0AWM9-F1
#
_entry.id   AF-L0AWM9-F1
#
_cell.length_a   1.000
_cell.length_b   1.000
_cell.length_c   1.000
_cell.angle_alpha   90.00
_cell.angle_beta   90.00
_cell.angle_gamma   90.00
#
_symmetry.space_group_name_H-M   'P 1'
#
loop_
_entity.id
_entity.type
_entity.pdbx_description
1 polymer ?
#
loop_
_entity_poly.entity_id
_entity_poly.type
_entity_poly.pdbx_seq_one_letter_code
_entity_poly.pdbx_strand_id
1 'polypeptide(L)' 'MTADSSSNSTEKSGENCKHLKELYDQCFNRWFKNDFLKGNFTDKCNIKLKDYRACLKEYFSKNGNHKIVEIIKRFD' A
#
# COMPACT_ATOMS: atom_id res chain seq x y z
N MET A 1 -10.29 32.42 3.80
CA MET A 1 -10.94 31.24 4.41
C MET A 1 -10.06 30.03 4.13
N THR A 2 -9.10 29.74 5.01
CA THR A 2 -8.20 28.59 4.90
C THR A 2 -8.82 27.42 5.66
N ALA A 3 -9.40 26.46 4.93
CA ALA A 3 -9.91 25.22 5.49
C ALA A 3 -8.95 24.08 5.14
N ASP A 4 -8.21 23.70 6.20
CA ASP A 4 -7.59 22.42 6.53
C ASP A 4 -6.51 21.80 5.63
N SER A 5 -5.28 21.82 6.13
CA SER A 5 -4.08 21.22 5.54
C SER A 5 -3.87 19.75 5.92
N SER A 6 -4.86 19.08 6.51
CA SER A 6 -4.77 17.66 6.92
C SER A 6 -5.44 16.64 5.98
N SER A 7 -6.06 17.07 4.88
CA SER A 7 -6.87 16.20 3.99
C SER A 7 -6.16 15.71 2.72
N ASN A 8 -4.90 16.12 2.46
CA ASN A 8 -4.32 16.02 1.10
C ASN A 8 -3.24 14.94 0.89
N SER A 9 -2.64 14.40 1.96
CA SER A 9 -1.47 13.50 1.83
C SER A 9 -1.85 12.06 1.50
N THR A 10 -2.96 11.57 2.06
CA THR A 10 -3.50 10.22 1.80
C THR A 10 -4.08 10.11 0.40
N GLU A 11 -4.85 11.10 -0.07
CA GLU A 11 -5.39 11.13 -1.44
C GLU A 11 -4.26 11.15 -2.47
N LYS A 12 -3.27 12.05 -2.32
CA LYS A 12 -2.12 12.11 -3.23
C LYS A 12 -1.24 10.86 -3.20
N SER A 13 -1.04 10.23 -2.02
CA SER A 13 -0.35 8.94 -1.95
C SER A 13 -1.12 7.84 -2.69
N GLY A 14 -2.46 7.89 -2.61
CA GLY A 14 -3.37 6.99 -3.29
C GLY A 14 -3.28 7.12 -4.81
N GLU A 15 -3.13 8.34 -5.32
CA GLU A 15 -2.87 8.60 -6.75
C GLU A 15 -1.46 8.17 -7.18
N ASN A 16 -0.43 8.54 -6.40
CA ASN A 16 0.97 8.27 -6.75
C ASN A 16 1.29 6.77 -6.81
N CYS A 17 0.75 6.00 -5.85
CA CYS A 17 0.98 4.55 -5.76
C CYS A 17 -0.18 3.73 -6.32
N LYS A 18 -1.12 4.35 -7.06
CA LYS A 18 -2.37 3.74 -7.51
C LYS A 18 -2.16 2.46 -8.31
N HIS A 19 -1.28 2.51 -9.31
CA HIS A 19 -1.04 1.36 -10.19
C HIS A 19 -0.48 0.14 -9.43
N LEU A 20 0.47 0.37 -8.52
CA LEU A 20 1.04 -0.71 -7.69
C LEU A 20 0.00 -1.26 -6.71
N LYS A 21 -0.85 -0.40 -6.16
CA LYS A 21 -1.98 -0.81 -5.34
C LYS A 21 -2.95 -1.68 -6.12
N GLU A 22 -3.33 -1.28 -7.34
CA GLU A 22 -4.24 -2.07 -8.19
C GLU A 22 -3.67 -3.44 -8.53
N LEU A 23 -2.37 -3.54 -8.86
CA LEU A 23 -1.70 -4.82 -9.10
C LEU A 23 -1.72 -5.72 -7.87
N TYR A 24 -1.45 -5.16 -6.69
CA TYR A 24 -1.53 -5.89 -5.43
C TYR A 24 -2.96 -6.34 -5.13
N ASP A 25 -3.95 -5.44 -5.21
CA ASP A 25 -5.36 -5.72 -4.91
C ASP A 25 -5.93 -6.79 -5.86
N GLN A 26 -5.63 -6.72 -7.16
CA GLN A 26 -6.06 -7.74 -8.12
C GLN A 26 -5.46 -9.12 -7.81
N CYS A 27 -4.19 -9.16 -7.41
CA CYS A 27 -3.54 -10.39 -6.97
C CYS A 27 -4.22 -10.92 -5.69
N PHE A 28 -4.33 -10.08 -4.67
CA PHE A 28 -4.88 -10.43 -3.37
C PHE A 28 -6.31 -10.93 -3.50
N ASN A 29 -7.18 -10.23 -4.24
CA ASN A 29 -8.57 -10.63 -4.42
C ASN A 29 -8.70 -11.99 -5.13
N ARG A 30 -7.83 -12.26 -6.12
CA ARG A 30 -7.81 -13.55 -6.82
C ARG A 30 -7.32 -14.66 -5.90
N TRP A 31 -6.20 -14.45 -5.23
CA TRP A 31 -5.61 -15.40 -4.28
C TRP A 31 -6.55 -15.68 -3.11
N PHE A 32 -7.17 -14.65 -2.54
CA PHE A 32 -8.08 -14.77 -1.42
C PHE A 32 -9.27 -15.68 -1.78
N LYS A 33 -9.91 -15.42 -2.93
CA LYS A 33 -11.07 -16.20 -3.41
C LYS A 33 -10.72 -17.64 -3.81
N ASN A 34 -9.58 -17.83 -4.48
CA ASN A 34 -9.28 -19.09 -5.15
C ASN A 34 -8.35 -20.02 -4.35
N ASP A 35 -7.57 -19.48 -3.43
CA ASP A 35 -6.57 -20.19 -2.66
C ASP A 35 -6.87 -20.11 -1.15
N PHE A 36 -6.85 -18.89 -0.58
CA PHE A 36 -6.94 -18.70 0.88
C PHE A 36 -8.23 -19.29 1.48
N LEU A 37 -9.39 -18.94 0.91
CA LEU A 37 -10.68 -19.47 1.37
C LEU A 37 -10.84 -20.98 1.18
N LYS A 38 -9.97 -21.61 0.40
CA LYS A 38 -9.94 -23.06 0.17
C LYS A 38 -8.84 -23.77 0.98
N GLY A 39 -8.22 -23.06 1.92
CA GLY A 39 -7.18 -23.60 2.80
C GLY A 39 -5.76 -23.58 2.22
N ASN A 40 -5.54 -23.00 1.04
CA ASN A 40 -4.19 -22.77 0.52
C ASN A 40 -3.68 -21.39 0.94
N PHE A 41 -2.83 -21.36 1.96
CA PHE A 41 -2.31 -20.13 2.54
C PHE A 41 -0.98 -19.65 1.93
N THR A 42 -0.50 -20.27 0.85
CA THR A 42 0.75 -19.89 0.20
C THR A 42 0.65 -18.45 -0.33
N ASP A 43 1.46 -17.53 0.18
CA ASP A 43 1.44 -16.12 -0.23
C ASP A 43 1.99 -15.95 -1.66
N LYS A 44 1.08 -15.64 -2.60
CA LYS A 44 1.41 -15.39 -4.02
C LYS A 44 1.57 -13.92 -4.36
N CYS A 45 1.27 -13.02 -3.42
CA CYS A 45 1.16 -11.58 -3.67
C CYS A 45 2.24 -10.76 -2.95
N ASN A 46 3.12 -11.41 -2.17
CA ASN A 46 4.20 -10.80 -1.40
C ASN A 46 5.03 -9.76 -2.19
N ILE A 47 5.46 -10.11 -3.40
CA ILE A 47 6.29 -9.21 -4.23
C ILE A 47 5.53 -7.93 -4.58
N LYS A 48 4.26 -8.06 -5.02
CA LYS A 48 3.42 -6.91 -5.37
C LYS A 48 3.11 -6.04 -4.14
N LEU A 49 2.95 -6.68 -2.98
CA LEU A 49 2.78 -5.96 -1.71
C LEU A 49 4.05 -5.19 -1.34
N LYS A 50 5.23 -5.79 -1.51
CA LYS A 50 6.52 -5.12 -1.29
C LYS A 50 6.71 -3.93 -2.22
N ASP A 51 6.38 -4.06 -3.49
CA ASP A 51 6.47 -2.96 -4.47
C ASP A 51 5.53 -1.81 -4.08
N TYR A 52 4.28 -2.11 -3.73
CA TYR A 52 3.32 -1.11 -3.26
C TYR A 52 3.81 -0.39 -1.98
N ARG A 53 4.31 -1.13 -0.99
CA ARG A 53 4.86 -0.55 0.25
C ARG A 53 6.13 0.26 0.00
N ALA A 54 6.98 -0.15 -0.94
CA ALA A 54 8.16 0.62 -1.33
C ALA A 54 7.76 2.00 -1.87
N CYS A 55 6.74 2.06 -2.74
CA CYS A 55 6.19 3.33 -3.22
C CYS A 55 5.68 4.22 -2.08
N LEU A 56 4.91 3.66 -1.13
CA LEU A 56 4.42 4.43 0.02
C LEU A 56 5.57 4.94 0.89
N LYS A 57 6.58 4.11 1.16
CA LYS A 57 7.77 4.54 1.93
C LYS A 57 8.47 5.71 1.24
N GLU A 58 8.67 5.63 -0.07
CA GLU A 58 9.29 6.70 -0.85
C GLU A 58 8.45 7.98 -0.81
N TYR A 59 7.14 7.89 -1.08
CA TYR A 59 6.23 9.03 -1.07
C TYR A 59 6.22 9.72 0.30
N PHE A 60 6.00 8.97 1.39
CA PHE A 60 5.92 9.56 2.72
C PHE A 60 7.28 10.07 3.21
N SER A 61 8.39 9.44 2.83
CA SER A 61 9.73 9.95 3.13
C SER A 61 9.99 11.30 2.45
N LYS A 62 9.63 11.43 1.16
CA LYS A 62 9.79 12.69 0.40
C LYS A 62 8.92 13.84 0.95
N ASN A 63 7.77 13.50 1.54
CA ASN A 63 6.83 14.46 2.10
C ASN A 63 7.01 14.69 3.63
N GLY A 64 8.14 14.26 4.22
CA GLY A 64 8.45 14.49 5.64
C GLY A 64 7.61 13.68 6.64
N ASN A 65 6.82 12.71 6.17
CA ASN A 65 5.92 11.89 6.98
C ASN A 65 6.63 10.65 7.55
N HIS A 66 7.74 10.85 8.26
CA HIS A 66 8.60 9.77 8.77
C HIS A 66 7.89 8.78 9.70
N LYS A 67 6.90 9.24 10.48
CA LYS A 67 6.08 8.37 11.35
C LYS A 67 5.33 7.30 10.55
N ILE A 68 4.84 7.65 9.35
CA ILE A 68 4.13 6.71 8.47
C ILE A 68 5.12 5.70 7.88
N VAL A 69 6.31 6.15 7.47
CA VAL A 69 7.38 5.27 6.98
C VAL A 69 7.75 4.21 8.02
N GLU A 70 7.89 4.60 9.28
CA GLU A 70 8.17 3.66 10.37
C GLU A 70 7.02 2.67 10.63
N ILE A 71 5.77 3.09 10.44
CA ILE A 71 4.63 2.16 10.50
C ILE A 71 4.71 1.15 9.35
N ILE A 72 4.99 1.58 8.12
CA ILE A 72 5.06 0.68 6.95
C ILE A 72 6.16 -0.37 7.12
N LYS A 73 7.34 0.04 7.61
CA LYS A 73 8.48 -0.87 7.85
C LYS A 73 8.19 -1.99 8.85
N ARG A 74 7.23 -1.83 9.77
CA ARG A 74 6.88 -2.88 10.75
C ARG A 74 6.22 -4.10 10.12
N PHE A 75 5.71 -3.96 8.90
CA PHE A 75 4.98 -5.02 8.22
C PHE A 75 5.80 -5.68 7.10
N ASP A 76 7.03 -5.22 6.86
CA ASP A 76 7.96 -5.80 5.87
C ASP A 76 8.47 -7.18 6.28
#